data_AF-A0A1Z4BU09-F1
#
_entry.id   AF-A0A1Z4BU09-F1
#
_cell.length_a   1.000
_cell.length_b   1.000
_cell.length_c   1.000
_cell.angle_alpha   90.00
_cell.angle_beta   90.00
_cell.angle_gamma   90.00
#
_symmetry.space_group_name_H-M   'P 1'
#
loop_
_entity.id
_entity.type
_entity.pdbx_description
1 polymer ?
#
loop_
_entity_poly.entity_id
_entity_poly.type
_entity_poly.pdbx_seq_one_letter_code
_entity_poly.pdbx_strand_id
1 'polypeptide(L)'
;MQSTVEFDSELFSPYLPDESQVNPHCYGAELAYWLSRKLADHGIVTSYPNAEDWGWFIEYLTESGDEFWLCCSNRNSSAKQWQCFIEAKTKRLFGRNKPKIECAKSLLKALCCILEEEQEVKNIRWCKEPWITDWANRPE
;
A
#
# COMPACT_ATOMS: atom_id res chain seq x y z
N MET A 1 -15.07 7.20 0.17
CA MET A 1 -14.81 5.80 0.58
C MET A 1 -13.68 5.79 1.61
N GLN A 2 -13.59 4.80 2.50
CA GLN A 2 -12.37 4.60 3.30
C GLN A 2 -11.41 3.77 2.44
N SER A 3 -10.26 4.33 2.07
CA SER A 3 -9.28 3.71 1.18
C SER A 3 -7.89 3.64 1.81
N THR A 4 -7.82 3.95 3.09
CA THR A 4 -6.64 3.84 3.94
C THR A 4 -6.95 2.83 5.03
N VAL A 5 -6.00 1.94 5.31
CA VAL A 5 -6.05 0.99 6.42
C VAL A 5 -4.76 1.09 7.22
N GLU A 6 -4.91 1.09 8.54
CA GLU A 6 -3.82 0.98 9.50
C GLU A 6 -3.96 -0.35 10.24
N PHE A 7 -2.85 -0.99 10.57
CA PHE A 7 -2.85 -2.25 11.33
C PHE A 7 -1.49 -2.49 11.98
N ASP A 8 -1.43 -3.43 12.91
CA ASP A 8 -0.21 -3.89 13.55
C ASP A 8 0.13 -5.31 13.09
N SER A 9 1.40 -5.58 12.80
CA SER A 9 1.89 -6.91 12.47
C SER A 9 3.41 -7.01 12.60
N GLU A 10 3.93 -8.19 12.97
CA GLU A 10 5.37 -8.49 13.00
C GLU A 10 5.85 -9.22 11.73
N LEU A 11 4.93 -9.62 10.85
CA LEU A 11 5.21 -10.37 9.61
C LEU A 11 6.17 -9.67 8.66
N PHE A 12 6.17 -8.35 8.67
CA PHE A 12 6.88 -7.50 7.71
C PHE A 12 8.14 -6.87 8.30
N SER A 13 8.69 -7.51 9.34
CA SER A 13 9.95 -7.08 9.95
C SER A 13 11.03 -6.92 8.87
N PRO A 14 11.62 -5.73 8.70
CA PRO A 14 12.62 -5.50 7.67
C PRO A 14 13.79 -6.46 7.86
N TYR A 15 14.06 -7.29 6.87
CA TYR A 15 15.26 -8.14 6.87
C TYR A 15 16.31 -7.66 5.87
N LEU A 16 15.92 -6.78 4.95
CA LEU A 16 16.85 -6.04 4.12
C LEU A 16 17.60 -5.00 4.97
N PRO A 17 18.90 -4.77 4.74
CA PRO A 17 19.65 -3.70 5.40
C PRO A 17 19.00 -2.33 5.15
N ASP A 18 19.21 -1.37 6.04
CA ASP A 18 18.67 -0.01 5.89
C ASP A 18 19.07 0.65 4.56
N GLU A 19 20.29 0.38 4.06
CA GLU A 19 20.79 0.85 2.76
C GLU A 19 20.01 0.29 1.55
N SER A 20 19.20 -0.75 1.77
CA SER A 20 18.32 -1.36 0.77
C SER A 20 16.86 -0.90 0.92
N GLN A 21 16.57 -0.10 1.93
CA GLN A 21 15.29 0.62 2.07
C GLN A 21 15.36 1.94 1.31
N VAL A 22 14.21 2.53 0.99
CA VAL A 22 14.19 3.76 0.16
C VAL A 22 14.80 4.95 0.89
N ASN A 23 14.54 5.03 2.20
CA ASN A 23 15.10 6.01 3.12
C ASN A 23 15.22 5.38 4.52
N PRO A 24 16.10 5.90 5.40
CA PRO A 24 16.20 5.42 6.77
C PRO A 24 14.83 5.39 7.46
N HIS A 25 14.50 4.23 8.03
CA HIS A 25 13.21 3.98 8.70
C HIS A 25 11.95 4.05 7.82
N CYS A 26 12.09 4.17 6.49
CA CYS A 26 10.99 4.06 5.52
C CYS A 26 10.88 2.61 5.02
N TYR A 27 10.11 1.81 5.75
CA TYR A 27 9.87 0.40 5.45
C TYR A 27 8.59 0.22 4.62
N GLY A 28 8.43 -0.98 4.06
CA GLY A 28 7.24 -1.34 3.29
C GLY A 28 7.50 -2.36 2.19
N ALA A 29 8.75 -2.68 1.89
CA ALA A 29 9.14 -3.62 0.84
C ALA A 29 8.52 -5.00 1.07
N GLU A 30 8.67 -5.54 2.28
CA GLU A 30 8.17 -6.85 2.68
C GLU A 30 6.64 -6.89 2.70
N LEU A 31 6.00 -5.81 3.13
CA LEU A 31 4.54 -5.65 3.10
C LEU A 31 4.02 -5.62 1.65
N ALA A 32 4.62 -4.81 0.78
CA ALA A 32 4.25 -4.71 -0.63
C ALA A 32 4.46 -6.05 -1.36
N TYR A 33 5.56 -6.75 -1.07
CA TYR A 33 5.84 -8.07 -1.62
C TYR A 33 4.86 -9.13 -1.12
N TRP A 34 4.53 -9.12 0.17
CA TRP A 34 3.54 -10.05 0.72
C TRP A 34 2.14 -9.79 0.13
N LEU A 35 1.73 -8.52 0.05
CA LEU A 35 0.44 -8.14 -0.53
C LEU A 35 0.34 -8.52 -2.00
N SER A 36 1.38 -8.34 -2.82
CA SER A 36 1.32 -8.72 -4.24
C SER A 36 1.05 -10.22 -4.43
N ARG A 37 1.65 -11.07 -3.59
CA ARG A 37 1.41 -12.52 -3.62
C ARG A 37 0.01 -12.87 -3.15
N LYS A 38 -0.43 -12.33 -2.01
CA LYS A 38 -1.78 -12.57 -1.49
C LYS A 38 -2.86 -12.06 -2.45
N LEU A 39 -2.66 -10.90 -3.07
CA LEU A 39 -3.58 -10.39 -4.08
C LEU A 39 -3.65 -11.30 -5.30
N ALA A 40 -2.52 -11.85 -5.75
CA ALA A 40 -2.50 -12.82 -6.85
C ALA A 40 -3.29 -14.10 -6.50
N ASP A 41 -3.20 -14.59 -5.26
CA ASP A 41 -4.00 -15.73 -4.77
C ASP A 41 -5.52 -15.43 -4.81
N HIS A 42 -5.90 -14.15 -4.68
CA HIS A 42 -7.28 -13.67 -4.82
C HIS A 42 -7.64 -13.25 -6.26
N GLY A 43 -6.80 -13.55 -7.25
CA GLY A 43 -7.03 -13.22 -8.65
C GLY A 43 -6.83 -11.74 -9.01
N ILE A 44 -6.19 -10.96 -8.14
CA ILE A 44 -5.83 -9.56 -8.39
C ILE A 44 -4.37 -9.48 -8.79
N VAL A 45 -4.12 -9.17 -10.07
CA VAL A 45 -2.76 -9.00 -10.60
C VAL A 45 -2.26 -7.58 -10.33
N THR A 46 -1.06 -7.46 -9.77
CA THR A 46 -0.35 -6.20 -9.53
C THR A 46 1.07 -6.24 -10.09
N SER A 47 1.75 -5.09 -10.14
CA SER A 47 3.19 -5.05 -10.42
C SER A 47 4.02 -5.71 -9.31
N TYR A 48 5.32 -5.85 -9.56
CA TYR A 48 6.31 -6.01 -8.49
C TYR A 48 6.37 -4.76 -7.59
N PRO A 49 6.83 -4.90 -6.33
CA PRO A 49 7.06 -3.75 -5.46
C PRO A 49 7.99 -2.73 -6.08
N ASN A 50 7.58 -1.47 -6.05
CA ASN A 50 8.35 -0.30 -6.45
C ASN A 50 8.56 0.60 -5.23
N ALA A 51 9.70 1.29 -5.22
CA ALA A 51 10.10 2.21 -4.17
C ALA A 51 9.64 3.66 -4.48
N GLU A 52 9.26 4.39 -3.42
CA GLU A 52 9.08 5.85 -3.40
C GLU A 52 9.69 6.41 -2.12
N ASP A 53 10.02 7.70 -2.09
CA ASP A 53 10.76 8.33 -0.97
C ASP A 53 10.08 8.13 0.42
N TRP A 54 8.78 7.86 0.44
CA TRP A 54 7.97 7.64 1.65
C TRP A 54 7.69 6.16 1.98
N GLY A 55 8.05 5.21 1.10
CA GLY A 55 7.73 3.79 1.28
C GLY A 55 7.72 3.00 -0.02
N TRP A 56 6.80 2.05 -0.12
CA TRP A 56 6.73 1.14 -1.27
C TRP A 56 5.31 1.10 -1.83
N PHE A 57 5.16 0.67 -3.06
CA PHE A 57 3.84 0.46 -3.67
C PHE A 57 3.84 -0.67 -4.69
N ILE A 58 2.65 -1.17 -4.98
CA ILE A 58 2.39 -2.04 -6.13
C ILE A 58 1.31 -1.41 -7.00
N GLU A 59 1.50 -1.48 -8.31
CA GLU A 59 0.58 -0.91 -9.29
C GLU A 59 -0.55 -1.90 -9.57
N TYR A 60 -1.77 -1.38 -9.64
CA TYR A 60 -2.97 -2.11 -10.02
C TYR A 60 -3.62 -1.43 -11.21
N LEU A 61 -3.80 -2.17 -12.30
CA LEU A 61 -4.48 -1.74 -13.50
C LEU A 61 -5.84 -2.43 -13.58
N THR A 62 -6.91 -1.65 -13.68
CA THR A 62 -8.24 -2.21 -13.99
C THR A 62 -8.32 -2.66 -15.45
N GLU A 63 -9.35 -3.44 -15.79
CA GLU A 63 -9.65 -3.80 -17.18
C GLU A 63 -9.95 -2.56 -18.07
N SER A 64 -10.52 -1.50 -17.49
CA SER A 64 -10.71 -0.20 -18.16
C SER A 64 -9.39 0.56 -18.36
N GLY A 65 -8.31 0.04 -17.80
CA GLY A 65 -6.97 0.61 -17.80
C GLY A 65 -6.77 1.70 -16.75
N ASP A 66 -7.67 1.90 -15.79
CA ASP A 66 -7.44 2.86 -14.70
C ASP A 66 -6.29 2.36 -13.81
N GLU A 67 -5.40 3.28 -13.44
CA GLU A 67 -4.18 2.96 -12.68
C GLU A 67 -4.30 3.45 -11.24
N PHE A 68 -3.98 2.53 -10.33
CA PHE A 68 -3.94 2.78 -8.90
C PHE A 68 -2.63 2.27 -8.32
N TRP A 69 -2.11 2.96 -7.32
CA TRP A 69 -1.04 2.46 -6.47
C TRP A 69 -1.66 1.96 -5.17
N LEU A 70 -1.34 0.72 -4.79
CA LEU A 70 -1.49 0.27 -3.40
C LEU A 70 -0.19 0.58 -2.68
N CYS A 71 -0.20 1.71 -1.98
CA CYS A 71 0.90 2.22 -1.19
C CYS A 71 1.00 1.44 0.11
N CYS A 72 2.22 1.14 0.53
CA CYS A 72 2.59 0.33 1.69
C CYS A 72 3.72 1.05 2.45
N SER A 73 3.46 1.45 3.69
CA SER A 73 4.45 2.13 4.52
C SER A 73 4.32 1.77 5.99
N ASN A 74 5.40 1.97 6.74
CA ASN A 74 5.33 1.95 8.20
C ASN A 74 4.96 3.32 8.78
N ARG A 75 4.35 3.30 9.97
CA ARG A 75 3.97 4.50 10.72
C ARG A 75 4.96 4.80 11.83
N ASN A 76 5.19 6.09 12.10
CA ASN A 76 6.06 6.57 13.19
C ASN A 76 7.42 5.85 13.23
N SER A 77 8.02 5.56 12.06
CA SER A 77 9.29 4.82 11.97
C SER A 77 9.28 3.43 12.62
N SER A 78 8.09 2.87 12.92
CA SER A 78 7.90 1.59 13.58
C SER A 78 8.21 0.42 12.65
N ALA A 79 8.69 -0.70 13.19
CA ALA A 79 8.80 -1.97 12.45
C ALA A 79 7.55 -2.87 12.62
N LYS A 80 6.50 -2.37 13.29
CA LYS A 80 5.30 -3.16 13.63
C LYS A 80 3.97 -2.50 13.27
N GLN A 81 3.98 -1.19 13.02
CA GLN A 81 2.78 -0.42 12.71
C GLN A 81 2.79 -0.03 11.24
N TRP A 82 1.74 -0.42 10.54
CA TRP A 82 1.68 -0.36 9.08
C TRP A 82 0.51 0.47 8.62
N GLN A 83 0.65 0.99 7.40
CA GLN A 83 -0.41 1.63 6.67
C GLN A 83 -0.38 1.17 5.22
N CYS A 84 -1.57 0.88 4.70
CA CYS A 84 -1.79 0.81 3.27
C CYS A 84 -2.81 1.85 2.84
N PHE A 85 -2.63 2.44 1.67
CA PHE A 85 -3.61 3.34 1.07
C PHE A 85 -3.62 3.24 -0.45
N ILE A 86 -4.74 3.60 -1.06
CA ILE A 86 -4.87 3.61 -2.52
C ILE A 86 -4.75 5.02 -3.06
N GLU A 87 -3.82 5.23 -3.99
CA GLU A 87 -3.70 6.46 -4.75
C GLU A 87 -4.11 6.25 -6.21
N ALA A 88 -5.04 7.06 -6.71
CA ALA A 88 -5.40 7.11 -8.13
C ALA A 88 -4.34 7.87 -8.94
N LYS A 89 -3.80 7.24 -9.99
CA LYS A 89 -2.81 7.88 -10.88
C LYS A 89 -3.47 8.46 -12.13
N THR A 90 -3.01 9.66 -12.51
CA THR A 90 -3.44 10.30 -13.75
C THR A 90 -2.69 9.68 -14.92
N LYS A 91 -3.40 9.26 -15.96
CA LYS A 91 -2.78 9.00 -17.26
C LYS A 91 -2.30 10.32 -17.86
N ARG A 92 -1.00 10.61 -17.74
CA ARG A 92 -0.37 11.86 -18.23
C ARG A 92 -0.58 12.09 -19.73
N LEU A 93 -0.87 11.05 -20.52
CA LEU A 93 -0.83 11.10 -21.97
C LEU A 93 -2.08 11.64 -22.70
N PHE A 94 -3.22 11.89 -22.05
CA PHE A 94 -4.43 12.34 -22.78
C PHE A 94 -5.36 13.29 -22.01
N GLY A 95 -4.86 13.99 -20.97
CA GLY A 95 -5.70 14.93 -20.21
C GLY A 95 -6.92 14.30 -19.52
N ARG A 96 -6.91 12.98 -19.29
CA ARG A 96 -7.96 12.31 -18.53
C ARG A 96 -7.83 12.67 -17.05
N ASN A 97 -8.96 12.90 -16.39
CA ASN A 97 -9.02 13.11 -14.95
C ASN A 97 -8.48 11.88 -14.20
N LYS A 98 -8.00 12.07 -12.97
CA LYS A 98 -7.70 10.95 -12.06
C LYS A 98 -8.93 10.03 -11.97
N PRO A 99 -8.75 8.71 -12.05
CA PRO A 99 -9.87 7.79 -11.87
C PRO A 99 -10.41 7.93 -10.44
N LYS A 100 -11.70 7.66 -10.28
CA LYS A 100 -12.33 7.69 -8.95
C LYS A 100 -11.89 6.46 -8.16
N ILE A 101 -11.67 6.60 -6.85
CA ILE A 101 -11.24 5.50 -5.98
C ILE A 101 -12.23 4.32 -6.00
N GLU A 102 -13.51 4.57 -6.25
CA GLU A 102 -14.53 3.53 -6.39
C GLU A 102 -14.24 2.54 -7.53
N CYS A 103 -13.45 2.93 -8.55
CA CYS A 103 -12.99 2.02 -9.59
C CYS A 103 -12.00 0.96 -9.06
N ALA A 104 -11.34 1.21 -7.93
CA ALA A 104 -10.46 0.26 -7.24
C ALA A 104 -11.21 -0.66 -6.25
N LYS A 105 -12.54 -0.76 -6.32
CA LYS A 105 -13.35 -1.56 -5.37
C LYS A 105 -12.92 -3.02 -5.25
N SER A 106 -12.48 -3.65 -6.33
CA SER A 106 -12.03 -5.05 -6.32
C SER A 106 -10.74 -5.21 -5.52
N LEU A 107 -9.80 -4.29 -5.71
CA LEU A 107 -8.57 -4.21 -4.93
C LEU A 107 -8.86 -3.96 -3.44
N LEU A 108 -9.73 -3.00 -3.12
CA LEU A 108 -10.11 -2.71 -1.73
C LEU A 108 -10.78 -3.90 -1.03
N LYS A 109 -11.67 -4.60 -1.75
CA LYS A 109 -12.31 -5.80 -1.23
C LYS A 109 -11.30 -6.90 -0.95
N ALA A 110 -10.39 -7.18 -1.89
CA ALA A 110 -9.35 -8.19 -1.71
C ALA A 110 -8.42 -7.84 -0.54
N LEU A 111 -7.97 -6.58 -0.44
CA LEU A 111 -7.16 -6.09 0.67
C LEU A 111 -7.86 -6.30 2.01
N CYS A 112 -9.16 -6.01 2.09
CA CYS A 112 -9.94 -6.26 3.30
C CYS A 112 -9.95 -7.74 3.70
N CYS A 113 -10.28 -8.64 2.76
CA CYS A 113 -10.26 -10.08 3.03
C CYS A 113 -8.88 -10.57 3.48
N ILE A 114 -7.82 -10.19 2.76
CA ILE A 114 -6.44 -10.60 3.05
C ILE A 114 -6.02 -10.19 4.46
N LEU A 115 -6.31 -8.94 4.86
CA LEU A 115 -5.94 -8.44 6.18
C LEU A 115 -6.79 -9.08 7.29
N GLU A 116 -8.07 -9.34 7.06
CA GLU A 116 -8.97 -9.97 8.03
C GLU A 116 -8.71 -11.47 8.22
N GLU A 117 -8.21 -12.16 7.20
CA GLU A 117 -7.90 -13.59 7.23
C GLU A 117 -6.54 -13.89 7.89
N GLU A 118 -5.63 -12.92 7.95
CA GLU A 118 -4.27 -13.11 8.48
C GLU A 118 -4.22 -12.92 10.00
N GLN A 119 -3.90 -14.00 10.73
CA GLN A 119 -3.95 -14.02 12.21
C GLN A 119 -2.91 -13.09 12.86
N GLU A 120 -1.81 -12.84 12.16
CA GLU A 120 -0.74 -11.95 12.61
C GLU A 120 -0.98 -10.48 12.26
N VAL A 121 -2.07 -10.16 11.56
CA VAL A 121 -2.54 -8.79 11.32
C VAL A 121 -3.59 -8.44 12.38
N LYS A 122 -3.34 -7.37 13.15
CA LYS A 122 -4.15 -6.98 14.31
C LYS A 122 -4.50 -5.50 14.25
N ASN A 123 -5.46 -5.09 15.08
CA ASN A 123 -5.83 -3.68 15.28
C ASN A 123 -6.18 -2.95 13.96
N ILE A 124 -6.82 -3.66 13.02
CA ILE A 124 -7.19 -3.12 11.71
C ILE A 124 -8.14 -1.93 11.88
N ARG A 125 -7.74 -0.77 11.36
CA ARG A 125 -8.54 0.46 11.37
C ARG A 125 -8.58 1.07 9.98
N TRP A 126 -9.78 1.17 9.43
CA TRP A 126 -10.01 1.88 8.18
C TRP A 126 -10.19 3.38 8.41
N CYS A 127 -9.67 4.19 7.50
CA CYS A 127 -9.64 5.65 7.56
C CYS A 127 -9.88 6.26 6.17
N LYS A 128 -10.25 7.54 6.13
CA LYS A 128 -10.40 8.28 4.86
C LYS A 128 -9.04 8.70 4.31
N GLU A 129 -8.27 9.41 5.13
CA GLU A 129 -6.98 9.97 4.72
C GLU A 129 -5.83 9.10 5.22
N PRO A 130 -4.77 8.94 4.42
CA PRO A 130 -3.52 8.36 4.86
C PRO A 130 -2.82 9.25 5.89
N TRP A 131 -1.93 8.62 6.65
CA TRP A 131 -1.08 9.30 7.62
C TRP A 131 0.13 9.91 6.92
N ILE A 132 0.63 9.26 5.87
CA ILE A 132 1.72 9.78 5.04
C ILE A 132 1.46 9.54 3.55
N THR A 133 1.80 10.53 2.74
CA THR A 133 1.84 10.46 1.26
C THR A 133 3.11 11.05 0.67
N ASP A 134 3.97 11.64 1.50
CA ASP A 134 5.20 12.33 1.12
C ASP A 134 6.18 12.26 2.30
N TRP A 135 7.45 11.98 2.00
CA TRP A 135 8.52 11.84 2.98
C TRP A 135 8.71 13.15 3.77
N ALA A 136 8.52 14.31 3.12
CA ALA A 136 8.74 15.63 3.71
C ALA A 136 7.74 15.95 4.84
N ASN A 137 6.64 15.19 4.93
CA ASN A 137 5.58 15.40 5.90
C ASN A 137 5.57 14.35 7.02
N ARG A 138 6.63 13.53 7.15
CA ARG A 138 6.71 12.53 8.22
C ARG A 138 6.96 13.22 9.58
N PRO A 139 6.10 13.02 10.59
CA PRO A 139 6.40 13.45 11.96
C PRO A 139 7.66 12.75 12.48
N GLU A 140 8.49 13.51 13.20
CA GLU A 140 9.65 12.98 13.95
C GLU A 140 9.24 11.96 15.03
#